data_AF-A0A973YJQ3-F1
#
_entry.id   AF-A0A973YJQ3-F1
#
_cell.length_a   1.000
_cell.length_b   1.000
_cell.length_c   1.000
_cell.angle_alpha   90.00
_cell.angle_beta   90.00
_cell.angle_gamma   90.00
#
_symmetry.space_group_name_H-M   'P 1'
#
loop_
_entity.id
_entity.type
_entity.pdbx_description
1 polymer ?
#
loop_
_entity_poly.entity_id
_entity_poly.type
_entity_poly.pdbx_seq_one_letter_code
_entity_poly.pdbx_strand_id
1 'polypeptide(L)'
;RFLDYLSDLCVSNTTAIPVTQELICKFMLSPGNADILIQTKLVSTQMDNPLECPVISDDMDEEEVWLYWIDSNKEPHGKAIRHLAQEAKEGTKADLEVLTYYRYQLNLFARMCLDRQYLAINQISAQLSVDLILRCMSDESLPYDLRASFCRLMLHMHVDRDPQESVVPVKYARLWTEIPTKITIHEYDSFTDSSRNEMKTKFALTMEFVEEYLKEVVNQPFPFGDKEKNKLTFEVVHLARNLIYFGFYSFSELLRLTRTLLAILDIVQVPISSYFERLSKFQDG
;
A
#
# COMPACT_ATOMS: atom_id res chain seq x y z
N ARG A 1 0.32 13.54 -17.64
CA ARG A 1 1.28 13.16 -18.72
C ARG A 1 2.70 13.62 -18.40
N PHE A 2 2.98 14.90 -18.15
CA PHE A 2 4.35 15.34 -17.84
C PHE A 2 4.92 14.74 -16.54
N LEU A 3 4.09 14.58 -15.50
CA LEU A 3 4.48 13.87 -14.28
C LEU A 3 4.89 12.41 -14.51
N ASP A 4 4.33 11.77 -15.54
CA ASP A 4 4.65 10.39 -15.92
C ASP A 4 6.07 10.32 -16.50
N TYR A 5 6.42 11.27 -17.37
CA TYR A 5 7.79 11.40 -17.88
C TYR A 5 8.79 11.71 -16.78
N LEU A 6 8.45 12.55 -15.80
CA LEU A 6 9.31 12.79 -14.63
C LEU A 6 9.49 11.51 -13.80
N SER A 7 8.41 10.74 -13.61
CA SER A 7 8.44 9.45 -12.92
C SER A 7 9.34 8.46 -13.64
N ASP A 8 9.27 8.37 -14.97
CA ASP A 8 10.12 7.50 -15.78
C ASP A 8 11.60 7.93 -15.72
N LEU A 9 11.90 9.22 -15.62
CA LEU A 9 13.27 9.71 -15.49
C LEU A 9 13.92 9.34 -14.14
N CYS A 10 13.13 9.08 -13.09
CA CYS A 10 13.65 8.62 -11.80
C CYS A 10 14.25 7.19 -11.88
N VAL A 11 13.94 6.42 -12.93
CA VAL A 11 14.30 5.01 -13.04
C VAL A 11 14.87 4.63 -14.40
N SER A 12 15.75 3.63 -14.43
CA SER A 12 16.19 2.98 -15.66
C SER A 12 16.26 1.49 -15.43
N ASN A 13 15.60 0.71 -16.31
CA ASN A 13 15.48 -0.75 -16.18
C ASN A 13 15.07 -1.19 -14.76
N THR A 14 14.07 -0.53 -14.19
CA THR A 14 13.55 -0.78 -12.82
C THR A 14 14.49 -0.44 -11.65
N THR A 15 15.68 0.08 -11.93
CA THR A 15 16.64 0.56 -10.93
C THR A 15 16.53 2.08 -10.76
N ALA A 16 16.61 2.58 -9.53
CA ALA A 16 16.62 4.02 -9.29
C ALA A 16 17.86 4.70 -9.89
N ILE A 17 17.72 5.95 -10.30
CA ILE A 17 18.85 6.83 -10.66
C ILE A 17 18.96 7.92 -9.57
N PRO A 18 19.82 7.75 -8.55
CA PRO A 18 19.84 8.63 -7.38
C PRO A 18 20.04 10.11 -7.70
N VAL A 19 20.91 10.42 -8.67
CA VAL A 19 21.20 11.79 -9.09
C VAL A 19 19.98 12.45 -9.73
N THR A 20 19.25 11.72 -10.58
CA THR A 20 18.04 12.25 -11.23
C THR A 20 16.92 12.43 -10.21
N GLN A 21 16.74 11.46 -9.31
CA GLN A 21 15.80 11.57 -8.19
C GLN A 21 16.11 12.81 -7.36
N GLU A 22 17.36 13.02 -6.94
CA GLU A 22 17.77 14.17 -6.13
C GLU A 22 17.41 15.51 -6.79
N LEU A 23 17.70 15.66 -8.09
CA LEU A 23 17.36 16.86 -8.84
C LEU A 23 15.85 17.08 -8.88
N ILE A 24 15.08 16.05 -9.24
CA ILE A 24 13.62 16.13 -9.30
C ILE A 24 13.04 16.48 -7.92
N CYS A 25 13.55 15.88 -6.83
CA CYS A 25 13.15 16.18 -5.46
C CYS A 25 13.35 17.65 -5.11
N LYS A 26 14.55 18.19 -5.35
CA LYS A 26 14.87 19.59 -5.03
C LYS A 26 13.98 20.58 -5.78
N PHE A 27 13.66 20.28 -7.04
CA PHE A 27 12.80 21.15 -7.85
C PHE A 27 11.31 21.00 -7.50
N MET A 28 10.80 19.77 -7.47
CA MET A 28 9.36 19.52 -7.26
C MET A 28 8.89 19.87 -5.85
N LEU A 29 9.72 19.60 -4.83
CA LEU A 29 9.35 19.84 -3.43
C LEU A 29 9.78 21.23 -2.94
N SER A 30 10.26 22.09 -3.84
CA SER A 30 10.56 23.48 -3.52
C SER A 30 9.27 24.24 -3.18
N PRO A 31 9.26 25.10 -2.13
CA PRO A 31 8.08 25.90 -1.78
C PRO A 31 7.56 26.78 -2.92
N GLY A 32 8.44 27.17 -3.85
CA GLY A 32 8.05 27.97 -5.02
C GLY A 32 7.17 27.22 -6.02
N ASN A 33 7.11 25.89 -5.95
CA ASN A 33 6.31 25.01 -6.81
C ASN A 33 5.23 24.26 -6.00
N ALA A 34 4.92 24.71 -4.78
CA ALA A 34 3.92 24.02 -3.94
C ALA A 34 2.50 24.11 -4.52
N ASP A 35 2.24 25.07 -5.41
CA ASP A 35 0.95 25.30 -6.07
C ASP A 35 0.58 24.20 -7.08
N ILE A 36 1.57 23.55 -7.70
CA ILE A 36 1.34 22.43 -8.63
C ILE A 36 1.08 21.10 -7.92
N LEU A 37 1.26 21.02 -6.60
CA LEU A 37 1.07 19.78 -5.83
C LEU A 37 -0.30 19.78 -5.14
N ILE A 38 -1.01 18.66 -5.27
CA ILE A 38 -2.23 18.41 -4.51
C ILE A 38 -1.83 18.04 -3.08
N GLN A 39 -2.28 18.82 -2.10
CA GLN A 39 -2.11 18.52 -0.69
C GLN A 39 -3.16 17.51 -0.24
N THR A 40 -2.73 16.53 0.56
CA THR A 40 -3.61 15.51 1.13
C THR A 40 -3.60 15.66 2.64
N LYS A 41 -4.78 15.75 3.26
CA LYS A 41 -4.91 15.89 4.71
C LYS A 41 -6.00 14.96 5.22
N LEU A 42 -5.79 14.48 6.44
CA LEU A 42 -6.82 13.82 7.22
C LEU A 42 -7.57 14.90 7.99
N VAL A 43 -8.89 14.95 7.85
CA VAL A 43 -9.75 15.95 8.49
C VAL A 43 -10.77 15.21 9.35
N SER A 44 -10.75 15.48 10.65
CA SER A 44 -11.79 14.99 11.55
C SER A 44 -13.05 15.84 11.38
N THR A 45 -14.20 15.17 11.31
CA THR A 45 -15.51 15.83 11.24
C THR A 45 -15.86 16.53 12.57
N GLN A 46 -15.12 16.26 13.65
CA GLN A 46 -15.28 16.92 14.95
C GLN A 46 -14.39 18.17 15.09
N MET A 47 -14.74 19.29 14.45
CA MET A 47 -14.30 20.61 14.92
C MET A 47 -15.46 21.59 14.87
N ASP A 48 -16.14 21.75 16.01
CA ASP A 48 -16.57 23.03 16.61
C ASP A 48 -17.56 22.83 17.79
N ASN A 49 -17.19 22.08 18.83
CA ASN A 49 -17.90 22.15 20.12
C ASN A 49 -16.88 22.24 21.29
N PRO A 50 -16.68 23.42 21.90
CA PRO A 50 -15.64 23.63 22.93
C PRO A 50 -15.89 22.96 24.29
N LEU A 51 -16.85 22.03 24.40
CA LEU A 51 -17.38 21.58 25.70
C LEU A 51 -17.37 20.06 25.92
N GLU A 52 -16.84 19.26 25.01
CA GLU A 52 -16.77 17.81 25.23
C GLU A 52 -15.33 17.35 25.49
N CYS A 53 -15.14 16.69 26.64
CA CYS A 53 -13.90 16.05 27.05
C CYS A 53 -13.43 15.08 25.96
N PRO A 54 -12.11 14.88 25.74
CA PRO A 54 -11.62 13.90 24.78
C PRO A 54 -11.86 12.51 25.36
N VAL A 55 -13.04 11.96 25.09
CA VAL A 55 -13.25 10.52 25.15
C VAL A 55 -12.53 9.97 23.93
N ILE A 56 -11.58 9.06 24.14
CA ILE A 56 -10.89 8.36 23.05
C ILE A 56 -11.94 7.46 22.40
N SER A 57 -12.66 7.96 21.41
CA SER A 57 -13.43 7.14 20.47
C SER A 57 -12.47 6.63 19.41
N ASP A 58 -12.30 5.32 19.37
CA ASP A 58 -11.48 4.55 18.41
C ASP A 58 -12.17 4.47 17.02
N ASP A 59 -13.04 5.42 16.69
CA ASP A 59 -13.80 5.41 15.44
C ASP A 59 -12.95 6.02 14.32
N MET A 60 -12.20 5.14 13.67
CA MET A 60 -11.52 5.38 12.38
C MET A 60 -12.47 5.92 11.28
N ASP A 61 -13.79 5.82 11.48
CA ASP A 61 -14.84 6.24 10.55
C ASP A 61 -15.16 7.74 10.58
N GLU A 62 -14.70 8.51 11.58
CA GLU A 62 -15.03 9.94 11.70
C GLU A 62 -14.08 10.91 10.98
N GLU A 63 -12.97 10.38 10.47
CA GLU A 63 -11.90 11.14 9.85
C GLU A 63 -11.81 10.83 8.35
N GLU A 64 -12.02 11.86 7.54
CA GLU A 64 -12.07 11.75 6.08
C GLU A 64 -10.81 12.31 5.43
N VAL A 65 -10.38 11.72 4.31
CA VAL A 65 -9.23 12.19 3.54
C VAL A 65 -9.67 13.25 2.54
N TRP A 66 -9.08 14.44 2.65
CA TRP A 66 -9.33 15.60 1.80
C TRP A 66 -8.16 15.91 0.90
N LEU A 67 -8.48 16.27 -0.34
CA LEU A 67 -7.54 16.79 -1.33
C LEU A 67 -7.75 18.29 -1.50
N TYR A 68 -6.65 19.05 -1.43
CA TYR A 68 -6.63 20.49 -1.68
C TYR A 68 -5.68 20.81 -2.82
N TRP A 69 -6.14 21.59 -3.79
CA TRP A 69 -5.35 21.96 -4.96
C TRP A 69 -5.67 23.37 -5.42
N ILE A 70 -4.79 23.94 -6.24
CA ILE A 70 -4.98 25.24 -6.87
C ILE A 70 -5.20 25.00 -8.36
N ASP A 71 -6.26 25.58 -8.92
CA ASP A 71 -6.54 25.44 -10.34
C ASP A 71 -5.72 26.41 -11.22
N SER A 72 -5.95 26.35 -12.54
CA SER A 72 -5.27 27.25 -13.49
C SER A 72 -5.63 28.73 -13.33
N ASN A 73 -6.76 29.04 -12.69
CA ASN A 73 -7.21 30.40 -12.38
C ASN A 73 -6.67 30.90 -11.04
N LYS A 74 -5.85 30.09 -10.35
CA LYS A 74 -5.32 30.34 -9.00
C LYS A 74 -6.39 30.31 -7.91
N GLU A 75 -7.49 29.63 -8.15
CA GLU A 75 -8.53 29.43 -7.14
C GLU A 75 -8.22 28.17 -6.31
N PRO A 76 -8.30 28.25 -4.97
CA PRO A 76 -8.12 27.09 -4.11
C PRO A 76 -9.39 26.24 -4.10
N HIS A 77 -9.21 24.94 -4.28
CA HIS A 77 -10.27 23.93 -4.24
C HIS A 77 -9.96 22.90 -3.15
N GLY A 78 -11.02 22.31 -2.58
CA GLY A 78 -10.93 21.28 -1.56
C GLY A 78 -12.09 20.31 -1.68
N LYS A 79 -11.81 19.01 -1.78
CA LYS A 79 -12.84 17.97 -1.88
C LYS A 79 -12.39 16.68 -1.21
N ALA A 80 -13.32 16.01 -0.55
CA ALA A 80 -13.08 14.67 -0.02
C ALA A 80 -12.77 13.68 -1.15
N ILE A 81 -11.79 12.81 -0.93
CA ILE A 81 -11.32 11.86 -1.95
C ILE A 81 -12.42 10.87 -2.38
N ARG A 82 -13.33 10.52 -1.45
CA ARG A 82 -14.49 9.65 -1.70
C ARG A 82 -15.49 10.32 -2.64
N HIS A 83 -15.89 11.56 -2.35
CA HIS A 83 -16.78 12.33 -3.22
C HIS A 83 -16.17 12.56 -4.60
N LEU A 84 -14.86 12.86 -4.65
CA LEU A 84 -14.13 13.01 -5.90
C LEU A 84 -14.15 11.72 -6.73
N ALA A 85 -13.91 10.56 -6.09
CA ALA A 85 -13.98 9.24 -6.72
C ALA A 85 -15.38 8.90 -7.24
N GLN A 86 -16.42 9.18 -6.45
CA GLN A 86 -17.80 8.94 -6.82
C GLN A 86 -18.21 9.77 -8.04
N GLU A 87 -17.97 11.09 -8.02
CA GLU A 87 -18.36 11.96 -9.12
C GLU A 87 -17.56 11.68 -10.40
N ALA A 88 -16.28 11.31 -10.27
CA ALA A 88 -15.50 10.83 -11.41
C ALA A 88 -16.09 9.54 -12.02
N LYS A 89 -16.62 8.63 -11.19
CA LYS A 89 -17.32 7.41 -11.63
C LYS A 89 -18.66 7.72 -12.29
N GLU A 90 -19.36 8.76 -11.83
CA GLU A 90 -20.62 9.26 -12.42
C GLU A 90 -20.39 10.03 -13.74
N GLY A 91 -19.14 10.32 -14.11
CA GLY A 91 -18.75 10.88 -15.40
C GLY A 91 -18.38 12.36 -15.37
N THR A 92 -18.19 12.95 -14.19
CA THR A 92 -17.70 14.32 -14.03
C THR A 92 -16.24 14.41 -14.51
N LYS A 93 -16.03 15.02 -15.68
CA LYS A 93 -14.70 15.11 -16.31
C LYS A 93 -13.68 15.85 -15.47
N ALA A 94 -14.07 16.95 -14.82
CA ALA A 94 -13.18 17.75 -14.00
C ALA A 94 -12.59 16.93 -12.83
N ASP A 95 -13.43 16.16 -12.13
CA ASP A 95 -13.00 15.32 -11.01
C ASP A 95 -12.14 14.14 -11.48
N LEU A 96 -12.48 13.55 -12.63
CA LEU A 96 -11.66 12.52 -13.25
C LEU A 96 -10.25 13.05 -13.59
N GLU A 97 -10.14 14.28 -14.08
CA GLU A 97 -8.86 14.93 -14.38
C GLU A 97 -8.04 15.18 -13.11
N VAL A 98 -8.67 15.65 -12.03
CA VAL A 98 -8.02 15.86 -10.73
C VAL A 98 -7.51 14.54 -10.14
N LEU A 99 -8.33 13.48 -10.14
CA LEU A 99 -7.90 12.15 -9.68
C LEU A 99 -6.78 11.58 -10.54
N THR A 100 -6.88 11.75 -11.85
CA THR A 100 -5.84 11.29 -12.78
C THR A 100 -4.53 12.00 -12.50
N TYR A 101 -4.56 13.31 -12.26
CA TYR A 101 -3.38 14.09 -11.86
C TYR A 101 -2.82 13.61 -10.53
N TYR A 102 -3.67 13.45 -9.51
CA TYR A 102 -3.29 12.98 -8.19
C TYR A 102 -2.62 11.60 -8.24
N ARG A 103 -3.18 10.66 -9.01
CA ARG A 103 -2.58 9.34 -9.25
C ARG A 103 -1.17 9.43 -9.82
N TYR A 104 -0.94 10.30 -10.81
CA TYR A 104 0.41 10.52 -11.36
C TYR A 104 1.35 11.17 -10.34
N GLN A 105 0.86 12.07 -9.49
CA GLN A 105 1.63 12.65 -8.40
C GLN A 105 2.07 11.59 -7.39
N LEU A 106 1.17 10.70 -6.97
CA LEU A 106 1.50 9.59 -6.06
C LEU A 106 2.54 8.64 -6.68
N ASN A 107 2.40 8.32 -7.97
CA ASN A 107 3.38 7.49 -8.67
C ASN A 107 4.76 8.16 -8.75
N LEU A 108 4.80 9.46 -9.03
CA LEU A 108 6.04 10.23 -9.01
C LEU A 108 6.67 10.21 -7.61
N PHE A 109 5.89 10.45 -6.55
CA PHE A 109 6.37 10.38 -5.17
C PHE A 109 6.96 9.00 -4.83
N ALA A 110 6.27 7.93 -5.22
CA ALA A 110 6.77 6.57 -5.01
C ALA A 110 8.11 6.32 -5.73
N ARG A 111 8.28 6.81 -6.97
CA ARG A 111 9.54 6.73 -7.71
C ARG A 111 10.64 7.64 -7.17
N MET A 112 10.28 8.78 -6.60
CA MET A 112 11.22 9.69 -5.94
C MET A 112 11.76 9.10 -4.63
N CYS A 113 10.95 8.30 -3.92
CA CYS A 113 11.35 7.63 -2.67
C CYS A 113 12.06 6.29 -2.87
N LEU A 114 12.03 5.72 -4.08
CA LEU A 114 12.63 4.42 -4.42
C LEU A 114 14.11 4.35 -4.04
N ASP A 115 14.55 3.17 -3.56
CA ASP A 115 15.92 2.89 -3.12
C ASP A 115 16.42 3.85 -2.02
N ARG A 116 15.54 4.17 -1.06
CA ARG A 116 15.84 4.93 0.18
C ARG A 116 16.34 6.36 -0.06
N GLN A 117 15.73 7.06 -1.01
CA GLN A 117 16.03 8.47 -1.25
C GLN A 117 15.42 9.37 -0.15
N TYR A 118 16.17 9.55 0.95
CA TYR A 118 15.72 10.24 2.15
C TYR A 118 15.35 11.71 1.96
N LEU A 119 15.89 12.37 0.94
CA LEU A 119 15.52 13.75 0.63
C LEU A 119 14.02 13.87 0.35
N ALA A 120 13.48 12.95 -0.46
CA ALA A 120 12.05 12.86 -0.72
C ALA A 120 11.28 12.32 0.49
N ILE A 121 11.72 11.19 1.03
CA ILE A 121 11.01 10.48 2.10
C ILE A 121 10.74 11.42 3.29
N ASN A 122 11.74 12.16 3.75
CA ASN A 122 11.60 13.02 4.93
C ASN A 122 10.60 14.17 4.70
N GLN A 123 10.51 14.70 3.47
CA GLN A 123 9.58 15.78 3.16
C GLN A 123 8.16 15.28 2.89
N ILE A 124 8.01 14.18 2.14
CA ILE A 124 6.70 13.65 1.73
C ILE A 124 6.03 12.90 2.89
N SER A 125 6.79 12.16 3.70
CA SER A 125 6.24 11.38 4.82
C SER A 125 5.64 12.24 5.93
N ALA A 126 5.98 13.53 5.99
CA ALA A 126 5.38 14.49 6.90
C ALA A 126 3.92 14.83 6.54
N GLN A 127 3.55 14.69 5.25
CA GLN A 127 2.20 14.97 4.76
C GLN A 127 1.38 13.68 4.60
N LEU A 128 2.03 12.59 4.21
CA LEU A 128 1.40 11.30 3.93
C LEU A 128 1.80 10.26 4.97
N SER A 129 1.09 10.25 6.10
CA SER A 129 1.32 9.30 7.20
C SER A 129 0.96 7.86 6.81
N VAL A 130 1.44 6.87 7.59
CA VAL A 130 1.08 5.45 7.41
C VAL A 130 -0.42 5.26 7.51
N ASP A 131 -1.06 5.86 8.51
CA ASP A 131 -2.50 5.78 8.74
C ASP A 131 -3.30 6.33 7.55
N LEU A 132 -2.96 7.52 7.05
CA LEU A 132 -3.63 8.14 5.90
C LEU A 132 -3.54 7.24 4.66
N ILE A 133 -2.33 6.74 4.35
CA ILE A 133 -2.13 5.87 3.19
C ILE A 133 -2.91 4.57 3.35
N LEU A 134 -2.90 3.98 4.55
CA LEU A 134 -3.61 2.74 4.82
C LEU A 134 -5.13 2.91 4.62
N ARG A 135 -5.72 4.00 5.10
CA ARG A 135 -7.14 4.30 4.86
C ARG A 135 -7.47 4.38 3.38
N CYS A 136 -6.64 5.06 2.59
CA CYS A 136 -6.82 5.12 1.14
C CYS A 136 -6.61 3.75 0.45
N MET A 137 -5.74 2.89 0.97
CA MET A 137 -5.54 1.53 0.43
C MET A 137 -6.73 0.61 0.73
N SER A 138 -7.31 0.74 1.93
CA SER A 138 -8.43 -0.07 2.42
C SER A 138 -9.79 0.37 1.87
N ASP A 139 -9.93 1.63 1.48
CA ASP A 139 -11.20 2.18 1.01
C ASP A 139 -11.63 1.60 -0.35
N GLU A 140 -12.71 0.80 -0.35
CA GLU A 140 -13.26 0.17 -1.55
C GLU A 140 -14.02 1.11 -2.49
N SER A 141 -14.40 2.30 -2.02
CA SER A 141 -15.03 3.32 -2.86
C SER A 141 -14.04 3.93 -3.86
N LEU A 142 -12.74 3.84 -3.56
CA LEU A 142 -11.68 4.37 -4.40
C LEU A 142 -11.34 3.44 -5.57
N PRO A 143 -10.99 4.00 -6.75
CA PRO A 143 -10.54 3.22 -7.90
C PRO A 143 -9.33 2.32 -7.58
N TYR A 144 -9.32 1.11 -8.15
CA TYR A 144 -8.23 0.14 -7.91
C TYR A 144 -6.84 0.66 -8.27
N ASP A 145 -6.73 1.46 -9.33
CA ASP A 145 -5.48 2.05 -9.79
C ASP A 145 -4.94 3.11 -8.82
N LEU A 146 -5.82 3.90 -8.21
CA LEU A 146 -5.47 4.86 -7.17
C LEU A 146 -5.01 4.14 -5.89
N ARG A 147 -5.75 3.11 -5.47
CA ARG A 147 -5.36 2.24 -4.34
C ARG A 147 -4.00 1.57 -4.59
N ALA A 148 -3.73 1.16 -5.84
CA ALA A 148 -2.45 0.58 -6.23
C ALA A 148 -1.30 1.60 -6.11
N SER A 149 -1.53 2.86 -6.50
CA SER A 149 -0.56 3.95 -6.29
C SER A 149 -0.26 4.18 -4.81
N PHE A 150 -1.26 4.11 -3.93
CA PHE A 150 -1.05 4.18 -2.48
C PHE A 150 -0.28 2.98 -1.93
N CYS A 151 -0.56 1.75 -2.39
CA CYS A 151 0.21 0.56 -2.01
C CYS A 151 1.70 0.69 -2.38
N ARG A 152 1.97 1.16 -3.59
CA ARG A 152 3.34 1.40 -4.06
C ARG A 152 4.05 2.47 -3.23
N LEU A 153 3.31 3.51 -2.87
CA LEU A 153 3.82 4.60 -2.03
C LEU A 153 4.11 4.14 -0.60
N MET A 154 3.22 3.34 0.01
CA MET A 154 3.43 2.72 1.33
C MET A 154 4.75 1.95 1.37
N LEU A 155 5.01 1.14 0.33
CA LEU A 155 6.23 0.36 0.21
C LEU A 155 7.49 1.24 0.21
N HIS A 156 7.60 2.16 -0.75
CA HIS A 156 8.85 2.88 -0.99
C HIS A 156 9.09 4.05 -0.03
N MET A 157 8.04 4.57 0.62
CA MET A 157 8.19 5.68 1.55
C MET A 157 8.26 5.25 3.02
N HIS A 158 7.50 4.22 3.42
CA HIS A 158 7.38 3.84 4.84
C HIS A 158 7.99 2.49 5.17
N VAL A 159 7.79 1.48 4.32
CA VAL A 159 8.21 0.10 4.62
C VAL A 159 9.69 -0.14 4.31
N ASP A 160 10.19 0.36 3.18
CA ASP A 160 11.62 0.32 2.84
C ASP A 160 12.35 1.57 3.37
N ARG A 161 12.59 1.60 4.68
CA ARG A 161 13.42 2.61 5.35
C ARG A 161 14.51 1.92 6.19
N ASP A 162 15.48 2.69 6.64
CA ASP A 162 16.38 2.22 7.70
C ASP A 162 15.60 2.20 9.03
N PRO A 163 15.83 1.20 9.91
CA PRO A 163 16.85 0.14 9.84
C PRO A 163 16.38 -1.18 9.21
N GLN A 164 15.35 -1.20 8.35
CA GLN A 164 14.85 -2.46 7.77
C GLN A 164 15.89 -3.08 6.83
N GLU A 165 16.23 -4.35 7.06
CA GLU A 165 17.12 -5.13 6.21
C GLU A 165 16.51 -6.50 5.94
N SER A 166 16.84 -7.07 4.78
CA SER A 166 16.37 -8.41 4.41
C SER A 166 16.94 -9.45 5.36
N VAL A 167 16.06 -10.29 5.92
CA VAL A 167 16.44 -11.38 6.80
C VAL A 167 17.06 -12.50 5.99
N VAL A 168 18.19 -13.02 6.47
CA VAL A 168 18.80 -14.23 5.92
C VAL A 168 17.95 -15.44 6.35
N PRO A 169 17.31 -16.16 5.41
CA PRO A 169 16.36 -17.23 5.77
C PRO A 169 17.04 -18.42 6.45
N VAL A 170 18.29 -18.71 6.08
CA VAL A 170 19.05 -19.87 6.56
C VAL A 170 20.28 -19.38 7.34
N LYS A 171 20.24 -19.56 8.67
CA LYS A 171 21.39 -19.34 9.55
C LYS A 171 22.30 -20.58 9.53
N TYR A 172 23.44 -20.46 8.87
CA TYR A 172 24.47 -21.53 8.78
C TYR A 172 25.30 -21.68 10.06
N ALA A 173 25.51 -20.58 10.79
CA ALA A 173 26.22 -20.58 12.06
C ALA A 173 25.22 -20.55 13.22
N ARG A 174 25.42 -21.43 14.21
CA ARG A 174 24.62 -21.51 15.44
C ARG A 174 25.52 -21.80 16.62
N LEU A 175 25.19 -21.24 17.79
CA LEU A 175 25.85 -21.59 19.03
C LEU A 175 25.27 -22.90 19.56
N TRP A 176 26.14 -23.84 19.94
CA TRP A 176 25.72 -25.15 20.47
C TRP A 176 24.78 -25.01 21.69
N THR A 177 25.03 -24.00 22.53
CA THR A 177 24.24 -23.70 23.73
C THR A 177 22.82 -23.21 23.43
N GLU A 178 22.55 -22.74 22.21
CA GLU A 178 21.25 -22.21 21.80
C GLU A 178 20.36 -23.26 21.10
N ILE A 179 20.87 -24.48 20.89
CA ILE A 179 20.13 -25.54 20.19
C ILE A 179 19.28 -26.30 21.23
N PRO A 180 17.94 -26.18 21.18
CA PRO A 180 17.07 -26.91 22.10
C PRO A 180 16.97 -28.39 21.71
N THR A 181 16.63 -29.25 22.66
CA THR A 181 16.46 -30.70 22.43
C THR A 181 15.18 -31.05 21.67
N LYS A 182 14.17 -30.16 21.72
CA LYS A 182 12.92 -30.21 20.96
C LYS A 182 12.58 -28.79 20.50
N ILE A 183 11.90 -28.69 19.37
CA ILE A 183 11.47 -27.38 18.84
C ILE A 183 10.05 -27.50 18.27
N THR A 184 9.20 -26.56 18.67
CA THR A 184 7.88 -26.33 18.11
C THR A 184 7.86 -25.03 17.30
N ILE A 185 6.80 -24.79 16.52
CA ILE A 185 6.63 -23.56 15.74
C ILE A 185 6.58 -22.33 16.66
N HIS A 186 5.83 -22.40 17.76
CA HIS A 186 5.70 -21.29 18.70
C HIS A 186 7.03 -20.95 19.40
N GLU A 187 7.81 -21.97 19.75
CA GLU A 187 9.16 -21.78 20.28
C GLU A 187 10.08 -21.15 19.24
N TYR A 188 10.02 -21.59 17.97
CA TYR A 188 10.79 -21.01 16.87
C TYR A 188 10.51 -19.51 16.70
N ASP A 189 9.24 -19.11 16.73
CA ASP A 189 8.84 -17.70 16.63
C ASP A 189 9.34 -16.87 17.82
N SER A 190 9.39 -17.46 19.01
CA SER A 190 9.90 -16.80 20.23
C SER A 190 11.41 -16.55 20.20
N PHE A 191 12.18 -17.35 19.44
CA PHE A 191 13.62 -17.14 19.23
C PHE A 191 13.93 -16.07 18.17
N THR A 192 12.92 -15.51 17.51
CA THR A 192 13.14 -14.46 16.52
C THR A 192 13.51 -13.13 17.17
N ASP A 193 14.26 -12.33 16.41
CA ASP A 193 14.88 -11.10 16.89
C ASP A 193 13.83 -10.04 17.24
N SER A 194 13.72 -9.75 18.54
CA SER A 194 12.74 -8.80 19.09
C SER A 194 12.97 -7.35 18.64
N SER A 195 14.13 -7.03 18.05
CA SER A 195 14.41 -5.68 17.52
C SER A 195 13.42 -5.21 16.44
N ARG A 196 12.70 -6.16 15.81
CA ARG A 196 11.71 -5.86 14.76
C ARG A 196 10.30 -5.66 15.30
N ASN A 197 10.06 -5.90 16.59
CA ASN A 197 8.70 -5.88 17.15
C ASN A 197 8.06 -4.50 17.08
N GLU A 198 8.81 -3.41 17.30
CA GLU A 198 8.28 -2.04 17.20
C GLU A 198 7.78 -1.73 15.78
N MET A 199 8.56 -2.10 14.77
CA MET A 199 8.18 -1.92 13.37
C MET A 199 7.03 -2.86 12.97
N LYS A 200 7.02 -4.09 13.49
CA LYS A 200 5.90 -5.02 13.31
C LYS A 200 4.60 -4.41 13.85
N THR A 201 4.62 -3.83 15.05
CA THR A 201 3.46 -3.14 15.62
C THR A 201 3.03 -1.96 14.77
N LYS A 202 3.99 -1.16 14.28
CA LYS A 202 3.72 -0.02 13.40
C LYS A 202 3.02 -0.41 12.09
N PHE A 203 3.35 -1.56 11.52
CA PHE A 203 2.77 -2.05 10.27
C PHE A 203 1.74 -3.17 10.46
N ALA A 204 1.28 -3.42 11.69
CA ALA A 204 0.35 -4.51 11.99
C ALA A 204 -0.94 -4.40 11.16
N LEU A 205 -1.55 -3.22 11.11
CA LEU A 205 -2.75 -2.97 10.32
C LEU A 205 -2.48 -3.07 8.80
N THR A 206 -1.27 -2.75 8.35
CA THR A 206 -0.87 -2.95 6.95
C THR A 206 -0.74 -4.44 6.60
N MET A 207 -0.22 -5.25 7.53
CA MET A 207 -0.15 -6.70 7.36
C MET A 207 -1.55 -7.33 7.36
N GLU A 208 -2.44 -6.87 8.24
CA GLU A 208 -3.84 -7.28 8.28
C GLU A 208 -4.56 -6.99 6.97
N PHE A 209 -4.45 -5.75 6.46
CA PHE A 209 -4.97 -5.38 5.13
C PHE A 209 -4.48 -6.32 4.02
N VAL A 210 -3.18 -6.63 3.98
CA VAL A 210 -2.60 -7.55 2.98
C VAL A 210 -3.24 -8.94 3.08
N GLU A 211 -3.37 -9.48 4.30
CA GLU A 211 -3.96 -10.79 4.50
C GLU A 211 -5.45 -10.84 4.14
N GLU A 212 -6.21 -9.82 4.52
CA GLU A 212 -7.64 -9.71 4.22
C GLU A 212 -7.87 -9.59 2.72
N TYR A 213 -7.17 -8.68 2.05
CA TYR A 213 -7.25 -8.53 0.60
C TYR A 213 -6.95 -9.84 -0.14
N LEU A 214 -5.90 -10.56 0.26
CA LEU A 214 -5.55 -11.83 -0.38
C LEU A 214 -6.59 -12.93 -0.12
N LYS A 215 -7.21 -12.97 1.07
CA LYS A 215 -8.34 -13.88 1.34
C LYS A 215 -9.54 -13.55 0.46
N GLU A 216 -9.86 -12.28 0.27
CA GLU A 216 -10.94 -11.87 -0.64
C GLU A 216 -10.67 -12.30 -2.08
N VAL A 217 -9.43 -12.15 -2.56
CA VAL A 217 -9.03 -12.62 -3.89
C VAL A 217 -9.24 -14.14 -4.02
N VAL A 218 -8.84 -14.94 -3.03
CA VAL A 218 -9.10 -16.41 -3.04
C VAL A 218 -10.59 -16.73 -3.10
N ASN A 219 -11.42 -15.97 -2.40
CA ASN A 219 -12.86 -16.23 -2.31
C ASN A 219 -13.63 -15.81 -3.57
N GLN A 220 -12.99 -15.12 -4.52
CA GLN A 220 -13.62 -14.73 -5.77
C GLN A 220 -13.59 -15.87 -6.80
N PRO A 221 -14.69 -16.10 -7.54
CA PRO A 221 -14.77 -17.18 -8.53
C PRO A 221 -13.87 -16.91 -9.76
N PHE A 222 -13.57 -15.65 -10.06
CA PHE A 222 -12.72 -15.26 -11.19
C PHE A 222 -11.78 -14.09 -10.81
N PRO A 223 -10.75 -14.36 -9.98
CA PRO A 223 -9.97 -13.32 -9.31
C PRO A 223 -9.19 -12.41 -10.27
N PHE A 224 -8.80 -12.92 -11.44
CA PHE A 224 -7.95 -12.21 -12.40
C PHE A 224 -8.69 -11.67 -13.63
N GLY A 225 -10.03 -11.65 -13.60
CA GLY A 225 -10.84 -11.15 -14.70
C GLY A 225 -10.79 -9.65 -14.92
N ASP A 226 -10.63 -8.90 -13.83
CA ASP A 226 -10.56 -7.45 -13.85
C ASP A 226 -9.11 -6.98 -13.93
N LYS A 227 -8.74 -6.36 -15.05
CA LYS A 227 -7.40 -5.84 -15.29
C LYS A 227 -6.99 -4.72 -14.32
N GLU A 228 -7.94 -3.91 -13.85
CA GLU A 228 -7.64 -2.84 -12.91
C GLU A 228 -7.40 -3.41 -11.51
N LYS A 229 -8.22 -4.37 -11.09
CA LYS A 229 -7.99 -5.11 -9.85
C LYS A 229 -6.64 -5.84 -9.86
N ASN A 230 -6.24 -6.42 -11.00
CA ASN A 230 -4.93 -7.10 -11.13
C ASN A 230 -3.75 -6.16 -10.85
N LYS A 231 -3.85 -4.87 -11.19
CA LYS A 231 -2.80 -3.88 -10.86
C LYS A 231 -2.70 -3.68 -9.35
N LEU A 232 -3.83 -3.57 -8.65
CA LEU A 232 -3.85 -3.50 -7.20
C LEU A 232 -3.29 -4.79 -6.58
N THR A 233 -3.72 -5.95 -7.05
CA THR A 233 -3.23 -7.25 -6.55
C THR A 233 -1.71 -7.36 -6.71
N PHE A 234 -1.15 -6.90 -7.83
CA PHE A 234 0.30 -6.87 -8.03
C PHE A 234 1.02 -6.03 -6.96
N GLU A 235 0.55 -4.82 -6.69
CA GLU A 235 1.16 -3.94 -5.69
C GLU A 235 1.01 -4.50 -4.26
N VAL A 236 -0.15 -5.11 -3.94
CA VAL A 236 -0.38 -5.76 -2.64
C VAL A 236 0.56 -6.96 -2.44
N VAL A 237 0.73 -7.81 -3.46
CA VAL A 237 1.68 -8.94 -3.41
C VAL A 237 3.12 -8.44 -3.33
N HIS A 238 3.45 -7.34 -4.02
CA HIS A 238 4.78 -6.74 -3.95
C HIS A 238 5.08 -6.17 -2.55
N LEU A 239 4.10 -5.51 -1.93
CA LEU A 239 4.17 -5.05 -0.54
C LEU A 239 4.33 -6.25 0.41
N ALA A 240 3.52 -7.30 0.27
CA ALA A 240 3.60 -8.52 1.06
C ALA A 240 5.00 -9.15 1.00
N ARG A 241 5.58 -9.29 -0.20
CA ARG A 241 6.92 -9.84 -0.40
C ARG A 241 7.99 -9.08 0.40
N ASN A 242 7.95 -7.74 0.39
CA ASN A 242 8.93 -6.93 1.11
C ASN A 242 8.73 -7.01 2.63
N LEU A 243 7.49 -6.99 3.12
CA LEU A 243 7.19 -7.20 4.54
C LEU A 243 7.69 -8.57 5.03
N ILE A 244 7.59 -9.61 4.20
CA ILE A 244 8.14 -10.95 4.48
C ILE A 244 9.66 -10.91 4.52
N TYR A 245 10.32 -10.31 3.52
CA TYR A 245 11.78 -10.25 3.47
C TYR A 245 12.37 -9.44 4.62
N PHE A 246 11.68 -8.38 5.09
CA PHE A 246 12.10 -7.64 6.28
C PHE A 246 11.79 -8.38 7.60
N GLY A 247 11.11 -9.52 7.54
CA GLY A 247 10.92 -10.42 8.67
C GLY A 247 9.82 -10.00 9.64
N PHE A 248 8.78 -9.31 9.16
CA PHE A 248 7.66 -8.92 10.02
C PHE A 248 6.65 -10.05 10.27
N TYR A 249 6.59 -11.03 9.37
CA TYR A 249 5.78 -12.23 9.55
C TYR A 249 6.52 -13.29 10.37
N SER A 250 5.86 -13.80 11.40
CA SER A 250 6.26 -15.02 12.12
C SER A 250 6.15 -16.24 11.21
N PHE A 251 6.81 -17.34 11.57
CA PHE A 251 6.74 -18.58 10.81
C PHE A 251 5.31 -19.13 10.72
N SER A 252 4.54 -19.05 11.82
CA SER A 252 3.12 -19.40 11.82
C SER A 252 2.30 -18.58 10.82
N GLU A 253 2.48 -17.26 10.81
CA GLU A 253 1.78 -16.35 9.87
C GLU A 253 2.20 -16.62 8.42
N LEU A 254 3.48 -16.91 8.17
CA LEU A 254 3.98 -17.29 6.85
C LEU A 254 3.32 -18.59 6.33
N LEU A 255 3.12 -19.59 7.19
CA LEU A 255 2.41 -20.81 6.82
C LEU A 255 0.95 -20.55 6.46
N ARG A 256 0.28 -19.61 7.15
CA ARG A 256 -1.09 -19.20 6.81
C ARG A 256 -1.12 -18.47 5.47
N LEU A 257 -0.23 -17.49 5.28
CA LEU A 257 -0.17 -16.68 4.07
C LEU A 257 0.18 -17.52 2.83
N THR A 258 1.12 -18.46 2.94
CA THR A 258 1.50 -19.36 1.84
C THR A 258 0.34 -20.25 1.40
N ARG A 259 -0.50 -20.75 2.32
CA ARG A 259 -1.72 -21.50 1.95
C ARG A 259 -2.68 -20.63 1.14
N THR A 260 -2.91 -19.38 1.54
CA THR A 260 -3.73 -18.43 0.79
C THR A 260 -3.15 -18.19 -0.61
N LEU A 261 -1.85 -17.91 -0.72
CA LEU A 261 -1.19 -17.66 -2.01
C LEU A 261 -1.23 -18.86 -2.95
N LEU A 262 -1.06 -20.09 -2.44
CA LEU A 262 -1.19 -21.31 -3.23
C LEU A 262 -2.62 -21.47 -3.76
N ALA A 263 -3.63 -21.22 -2.92
CA ALA A 263 -5.02 -21.28 -3.35
C ALA A 263 -5.34 -20.26 -4.47
N ILE A 264 -4.76 -19.05 -4.43
CA ILE A 264 -4.89 -18.06 -5.51
C ILE A 264 -4.35 -18.64 -6.82
N LEU A 265 -3.17 -19.27 -6.80
CA LEU A 265 -2.54 -19.83 -8.00
C LEU A 265 -3.30 -21.05 -8.55
N ASP A 266 -3.85 -21.89 -7.68
CA ASP A 266 -4.63 -23.08 -8.09
C ASP A 266 -5.90 -22.68 -8.85
N ILE A 267 -6.58 -21.59 -8.45
CA ILE A 267 -7.75 -21.06 -9.18
C ILE A 267 -7.40 -20.68 -10.62
N VAL A 268 -6.16 -20.22 -10.88
CA VAL A 268 -5.69 -19.86 -12.23
C VAL A 268 -5.40 -21.09 -13.09
N GLN A 269 -4.99 -22.20 -12.48
CA GLN A 269 -4.55 -23.39 -13.21
C GLN A 269 -5.69 -24.29 -13.66
N VAL A 270 -6.91 -24.15 -13.11
CA VAL A 270 -8.07 -24.93 -13.54
C VAL A 270 -8.78 -24.19 -14.68
N PRO A 271 -8.75 -24.70 -15.93
CA PRO A 271 -9.59 -24.15 -16.98
C PRO A 271 -11.07 -24.32 -16.56
N ILE A 272 -11.83 -23.25 -16.67
CA ILE A 272 -13.27 -23.13 -16.33
C ILE A 272 -14.13 -24.27 -16.92
N SER A 273 -13.65 -24.96 -17.98
CA SER A 273 -14.29 -26.16 -18.55
C SER A 273 -14.55 -27.26 -17.52
N SER A 274 -13.58 -27.57 -16.63
CA SER A 274 -13.76 -28.72 -15.72
C SER A 274 -14.62 -28.41 -14.50
N TYR A 275 -14.79 -27.15 -14.12
CA TYR A 275 -15.64 -26.76 -12.99
C TYR A 275 -17.12 -26.78 -13.37
N PHE A 276 -17.47 -26.27 -14.56
CA PHE A 276 -18.82 -26.35 -15.12
C PHE A 276 -19.21 -27.78 -15.54
N GLU A 277 -18.28 -28.58 -16.06
CA GLU A 277 -18.54 -30.01 -16.33
C GLU A 277 -18.73 -30.84 -15.04
N ARG A 278 -18.09 -30.45 -13.93
CA ARG A 278 -18.30 -31.14 -12.65
C ARG A 278 -19.63 -30.77 -12.00
N LEU A 279 -20.06 -29.51 -12.06
CA LEU A 279 -21.37 -29.09 -11.54
C LEU A 279 -22.55 -29.65 -12.35
N SER A 280 -22.41 -29.81 -13.68
CA SER A 280 -23.45 -30.43 -14.51
C SER A 280 -23.56 -31.94 -14.33
N LYS A 281 -22.50 -32.63 -13.91
CA LYS A 281 -22.51 -34.08 -13.63
C LYS A 281 -23.07 -34.47 -12.27
N PHE A 282 -23.35 -33.52 -11.37
CA PHE A 282 -23.97 -33.78 -10.06
C PHE A 282 -25.49 -33.60 -10.04
N GLN A 283 -26.13 -33.25 -11.16
CA GLN A 283 -27.59 -33.20 -11.27
C GLN A 283 -28.22 -34.44 -11.91
N ASP A 284 -27.42 -35.32 -12.52
CA ASP A 284 -27.86 -36.63 -13.02
C ASP A 284 -27.01 -37.73 -12.38
N GLY A 285 -27.41 -38.18 -11.19
CA GLY A 285 -26.78 -39.30 -10.46
C GLY A 285 -27.21 -39.40 -9.02
#